data_AF-A0A538A863-F1
#
_entry.id   AF-A0A538A863-F1
#
_cell.length_a   1.000
_cell.length_b   1.000
_cell.length_c   1.000
_cell.angle_alpha   90.00
_cell.angle_beta   90.00
_cell.angle_gamma   90.00
#
_symmetry.space_group_name_H-M   'P 1'
#
loop_
_entity.id
_entity.type
_entity.pdbx_description
1 polymer ?
#
loop_
_entity_poly.entity_id
_entity_poly.type
_entity_poly.pdbx_seq_one_letter_code
_entity_poly.pdbx_strand_id
1 'polypeptide(L)'
;MLVLGIGGGGDVVGALAVARLCESLGTPFVLGGVAWERIPIDPHPGPRTVAEIRGGRPLGDAAVLAGPDTGTPEGVSFAEAGMAAHLGTETVLVDVSGGTAGAAAGIATAVGQLDCDLLVCVDVGGDVLARGGEPGLASPLCDAVMVAAALRVAGWVKPLLAVIGPGCDGELTAAEVLERVARLARAGAWLGAWGLTPQVADELDAATTLVPTEASLQVVRCARGEVGDAYIRGGRRRVELGPLGALAFVFDPVAAPSETLPLAHAVTAAESIEEGRAALAARGIYTEL
;
A
#
# COMPACT_ATOMS: atom_id res chain seq x y z
N MET A 1 -2.93 -16.47 -1.97
CA MET A 1 -3.05 -15.25 -1.13
C MET A 1 -3.22 -14.02 -2.00
N LEU A 2 -3.85 -12.97 -1.47
CA LEU A 2 -3.96 -11.65 -2.10
C LEU A 2 -2.99 -10.68 -1.43
N VAL A 3 -2.12 -10.04 -2.20
CA VAL A 3 -1.17 -9.03 -1.71
C VAL A 3 -1.49 -7.69 -2.35
N LEU A 4 -1.81 -6.69 -1.55
CA LEU A 4 -2.22 -5.36 -2.01
C LEU A 4 -1.19 -4.33 -1.57
N GLY A 5 -0.67 -3.54 -2.52
CA GLY A 5 -0.08 -2.23 -2.22
C GLY A 5 -1.20 -1.29 -1.80
N ILE A 6 -1.12 -0.73 -0.58
CA ILE A 6 -2.26 -0.01 0.01
C ILE A 6 -2.15 1.51 -0.09
N GLY A 7 -0.96 2.06 -0.34
CA GLY A 7 -0.76 3.45 -0.72
C GLY A 7 -1.04 3.71 -2.20
N GLY A 8 -1.21 4.99 -2.56
CA GLY A 8 -1.56 5.41 -3.93
C GLY A 8 -0.44 5.20 -4.98
N GLY A 9 -0.75 4.49 -6.05
CA GLY A 9 -0.08 4.51 -7.36
C GLY A 9 1.36 3.98 -7.46
N GLY A 10 1.96 3.45 -6.39
CA GLY A 10 3.35 2.97 -6.42
C GLY A 10 3.67 1.81 -5.48
N ASP A 11 2.84 1.62 -4.46
CA ASP A 11 3.06 0.64 -3.42
C ASP A 11 2.95 -0.79 -3.91
N VAL A 12 2.20 -1.02 -5.00
CA VAL A 12 2.11 -2.33 -5.65
C VAL A 12 3.50 -2.88 -6.06
N VAL A 13 4.48 -2.01 -6.34
CA VAL A 13 5.86 -2.42 -6.60
C VAL A 13 6.55 -2.92 -5.33
N GLY A 14 6.36 -2.25 -4.19
CA GLY A 14 6.91 -2.73 -2.92
C GLY A 14 6.18 -3.97 -2.40
N ALA A 15 4.88 -4.07 -2.67
CA ALA A 15 4.05 -5.24 -2.41
C ALA A 15 4.58 -6.50 -3.12
N LEU A 16 5.14 -6.35 -4.33
CA LEU A 16 5.80 -7.47 -5.03
C LEU A 16 6.93 -8.09 -4.20
N ALA A 17 7.72 -7.30 -3.46
CA ALA A 17 8.81 -7.83 -2.65
C ALA A 17 8.30 -8.73 -1.51
N VAL A 18 7.20 -8.34 -0.86
CA VAL A 18 6.53 -9.15 0.17
C VAL A 18 5.86 -10.38 -0.46
N ALA A 19 5.28 -10.23 -1.65
CA ALA A 19 4.68 -11.34 -2.39
C ALA A 19 5.72 -12.42 -2.76
N ARG A 20 6.90 -12.01 -3.25
CA ARG A 20 8.01 -12.92 -3.57
C ARG A 20 8.59 -13.63 -2.35
N LEU A 21 8.62 -12.97 -1.19
CA LEU A 21 8.94 -13.65 0.08
C LEU A 21 7.97 -14.81 0.34
N CYS A 22 6.67 -14.55 0.33
CA CYS A 22 5.67 -15.59 0.58
C CYS A 22 5.68 -16.69 -0.49
N GLU A 23 5.92 -16.35 -1.75
CA GLU A 23 6.10 -17.31 -2.84
C GLU A 23 7.30 -18.22 -2.61
N SER A 24 8.43 -17.66 -2.13
CA SER A 24 9.62 -18.45 -1.76
C SER A 24 9.34 -19.46 -0.64
N LEU A 25 8.28 -19.24 0.15
CA LEU A 25 7.78 -20.14 1.19
C LEU A 25 6.68 -21.09 0.68
N GLY A 26 6.42 -21.11 -0.63
CA GLY A 26 5.47 -22.01 -1.30
C GLY A 26 4.04 -21.48 -1.37
N THR A 27 3.80 -20.20 -1.11
CA THR A 27 2.44 -19.61 -1.17
C THR A 27 2.26 -18.80 -2.46
N PRO A 28 1.44 -19.24 -3.43
CA PRO A 28 1.16 -18.46 -4.63
C PRO A 28 0.37 -17.20 -4.29
N PHE A 29 0.56 -16.17 -5.11
CA PHE A 29 -0.01 -14.85 -4.87
C PHE A 29 -0.78 -14.30 -6.07
N VAL A 30 -1.77 -13.48 -5.77
CA VAL A 30 -2.30 -12.47 -6.68
C VAL A 30 -1.86 -11.12 -6.14
N LEU A 31 -1.28 -10.29 -7.00
CA LEU A 31 -0.84 -8.94 -6.66
C LEU A 31 -1.93 -7.93 -7.01
N GLY A 32 -1.99 -6.82 -6.29
CA GLY A 32 -2.87 -5.73 -6.62
C GLY A 32 -2.60 -4.47 -5.80
N GLY A 33 -3.51 -3.53 -5.92
CA GLY A 33 -3.50 -2.30 -5.13
C GLY A 33 -4.80 -1.53 -5.33
N VAL A 34 -4.69 -0.22 -5.50
CA VAL A 34 -5.81 0.72 -5.40
C VAL A 34 -5.96 1.54 -6.67
N ALA A 35 -7.21 1.83 -7.06
CA ALA A 35 -7.54 2.67 -8.20
C ALA A 35 -7.26 4.15 -7.93
N TRP A 36 -6.09 4.48 -7.41
CA TRP A 36 -5.72 5.83 -7.01
C TRP A 36 -4.28 6.15 -7.37
N GLU A 37 -4.13 6.91 -8.45
CA GLU A 37 -2.85 7.42 -8.91
C GLU A 37 -2.47 8.74 -8.26
N ARG A 38 -1.17 9.01 -8.21
CA ARG A 38 -0.64 10.26 -7.66
C ARG A 38 -0.89 11.41 -8.65
N ILE A 39 -1.11 12.63 -8.13
CA ILE A 39 -1.35 13.85 -8.93
C ILE A 39 -0.39 14.04 -10.14
N PRO A 40 0.93 13.75 -10.04
CA PRO A 40 1.83 13.85 -11.19
C PRO A 40 1.57 12.84 -12.32
N ILE A 41 0.83 11.76 -12.04
CA ILE A 41 0.48 10.68 -12.98
C ILE A 41 -0.95 10.87 -13.47
N ASP A 42 -1.91 10.97 -12.53
CA ASP A 42 -3.30 11.32 -12.83
C ASP A 42 -3.64 12.66 -12.17
N PRO A 43 -3.87 13.73 -12.94
CA PRO A 43 -4.23 15.03 -12.38
C PRO A 43 -5.68 15.07 -11.84
N HIS A 44 -6.47 14.02 -12.04
CA HIS A 44 -7.80 13.91 -11.43
C HIS A 44 -7.71 13.83 -9.90
N PRO A 45 -8.51 14.62 -9.16
CA PRO A 45 -8.49 14.59 -7.71
C PRO A 45 -9.17 13.33 -7.17
N GLY A 46 -8.44 12.55 -6.37
CA GLY A 46 -9.00 11.39 -5.67
C GLY A 46 -8.93 10.07 -6.46
N PRO A 47 -9.51 9.00 -5.88
CA PRO A 47 -9.53 7.68 -6.50
C PRO A 47 -10.50 7.64 -7.69
N ARG A 48 -10.25 6.72 -8.62
CA ARG A 48 -11.14 6.39 -9.73
C ARG A 48 -12.13 5.33 -9.33
N THR A 49 -13.40 5.56 -9.64
CA THR A 49 -14.45 4.57 -9.45
C THR A 49 -14.33 3.43 -10.46
N VAL A 50 -14.89 2.25 -10.17
CA VAL A 50 -14.97 1.14 -11.16
C VAL A 50 -15.60 1.59 -12.48
N ALA A 51 -16.57 2.51 -12.44
CA ALA A 51 -17.23 3.04 -13.63
C ALA A 51 -16.31 3.89 -14.52
N GLU A 52 -15.24 4.44 -13.97
CA GLU A 52 -14.24 5.23 -14.69
C GLU A 52 -13.11 4.37 -15.25
N ILE A 53 -12.87 3.18 -14.70
CA ILE A 53 -11.85 2.25 -15.19
C ILE A 53 -12.21 1.77 -16.61
N ARG A 54 -11.20 1.70 -17.48
CA ARG A 54 -11.28 1.20 -18.86
C ARG A 54 -10.31 0.04 -19.01
N GLY A 55 -10.75 -1.00 -19.71
CA GLY A 55 -10.00 -2.26 -19.78
C GLY A 55 -10.18 -3.11 -18.51
N GLY A 56 -9.54 -4.28 -18.50
CA GLY A 56 -9.66 -5.24 -17.40
C GLY A 56 -11.02 -5.95 -17.34
N ARG A 57 -11.14 -6.90 -16.42
CA ARG A 57 -12.37 -7.66 -16.19
C ARG A 57 -13.00 -7.25 -14.85
N PRO A 58 -14.31 -6.98 -14.79
CA PRO A 58 -14.98 -6.68 -13.54
C PRO A 58 -14.78 -7.78 -12.49
N LEU A 59 -14.49 -7.37 -11.25
CA LEU A 59 -14.34 -8.23 -10.09
C LEU A 59 -15.33 -7.78 -9.00
N GLY A 60 -16.62 -7.92 -9.31
CA GLY A 60 -17.71 -7.31 -8.54
C GLY A 60 -17.85 -5.82 -8.82
N ASP A 61 -18.48 -5.11 -7.89
CA ASP A 61 -18.84 -3.69 -8.06
C ASP A 61 -17.76 -2.72 -7.55
N ALA A 62 -16.77 -3.21 -6.81
CA ALA A 62 -15.74 -2.41 -6.13
C ALA A 62 -14.29 -2.86 -6.41
N ALA A 63 -14.09 -3.71 -7.42
CA ALA A 63 -12.77 -4.10 -7.87
C ALA A 63 -12.76 -4.50 -9.35
N VAL A 64 -11.58 -4.45 -9.96
CA VAL A 64 -11.31 -4.89 -11.35
C VAL A 64 -10.08 -5.79 -11.35
N LEU A 65 -10.08 -6.83 -12.20
CA LEU A 65 -8.86 -7.52 -12.60
C LEU A 65 -8.22 -6.74 -13.75
N ALA A 66 -7.19 -5.98 -13.43
CA ALA A 66 -6.46 -5.12 -14.35
C ALA A 66 -5.48 -5.94 -15.20
N GLY A 67 -5.53 -5.72 -16.51
CA GLY A 67 -4.54 -6.14 -17.47
C GLY A 67 -3.60 -5.00 -17.88
N PRO A 68 -2.62 -5.25 -18.77
CA PRO A 68 -1.65 -4.24 -19.23
C PRO A 68 -2.26 -3.01 -19.91
N ASP A 69 -3.49 -3.11 -20.42
CA ASP A 69 -4.23 -2.06 -21.11
C ASP A 69 -5.25 -1.36 -20.20
N THR A 70 -5.25 -1.65 -18.90
CA THR A 70 -6.20 -1.07 -17.95
C THR A 70 -5.78 0.35 -17.56
N GLY A 71 -6.71 1.29 -17.66
CA GLY A 71 -6.43 2.71 -17.45
C GLY A 71 -7.69 3.56 -17.30
N THR A 72 -7.52 4.87 -17.39
CA THR A 72 -8.59 5.85 -17.29
C THR A 72 -9.09 6.29 -18.67
N PRO A 73 -10.25 6.97 -18.78
CA PRO A 73 -10.73 7.53 -20.04
C PRO A 73 -9.78 8.58 -20.63
N GLU A 74 -8.99 9.24 -19.79
CA GLU A 74 -7.96 10.21 -20.19
C GLU A 74 -6.67 9.55 -20.69
N GLY A 75 -6.59 8.21 -20.67
CA GLY A 75 -5.43 7.45 -21.15
C GLY A 75 -4.31 7.32 -20.12
N VAL A 76 -4.60 7.55 -18.83
CA VAL A 76 -3.65 7.29 -17.75
C VAL A 76 -3.64 5.79 -17.45
N SER A 77 -2.46 5.17 -17.40
CA SER A 77 -2.30 3.78 -16.99
C SER A 77 -2.18 3.71 -15.47
N PHE A 78 -2.86 2.74 -14.85
CA PHE A 78 -2.67 2.44 -13.43
C PHE A 78 -1.33 1.73 -13.18
N ALA A 79 -0.78 1.88 -11.99
CA ALA A 79 0.40 1.16 -11.52
C ALA A 79 0.19 -0.35 -11.60
N GLU A 80 -1.00 -0.83 -11.23
CA GLU A 80 -1.41 -2.23 -11.29
C GLU A 80 -1.41 -2.76 -12.72
N ALA A 81 -1.73 -1.93 -13.73
CA ALA A 81 -1.63 -2.31 -15.14
C ALA A 81 -0.16 -2.45 -15.59
N GLY A 82 0.71 -1.55 -15.14
CA GLY A 82 2.15 -1.69 -15.35
C GLY A 82 2.73 -2.95 -14.69
N MET A 83 2.24 -3.30 -13.49
CA MET A 83 2.59 -4.57 -12.84
C MET A 83 2.03 -5.79 -13.57
N ALA A 84 0.82 -5.70 -14.13
CA ALA A 84 0.26 -6.77 -14.95
C ALA A 84 1.10 -7.00 -16.21
N ALA A 85 1.61 -5.93 -16.83
CA ALA A 85 2.54 -6.01 -17.95
C ALA A 85 3.89 -6.63 -17.54
N HIS A 86 4.42 -6.25 -16.38
CA HIS A 86 5.67 -6.80 -15.84
C HIS A 86 5.58 -8.30 -15.54
N LEU A 87 4.51 -8.73 -14.87
CA LEU A 87 4.32 -10.11 -14.41
C LEU A 87 3.73 -11.04 -15.48
N GLY A 88 3.11 -10.48 -16.53
CA GLY A 88 2.40 -11.26 -17.54
C GLY A 88 1.12 -11.91 -17.02
N THR A 89 0.53 -11.37 -15.96
CA THR A 89 -0.71 -11.87 -15.33
C THR A 89 -1.56 -10.70 -14.83
N GLU A 90 -2.87 -10.90 -14.66
CA GLU A 90 -3.78 -9.85 -14.16
C GLU A 90 -3.47 -9.50 -12.69
N THR A 91 -3.71 -8.24 -12.34
CA THR A 91 -3.58 -7.70 -10.98
C THR A 91 -4.93 -7.24 -10.45
N VAL A 92 -5.11 -7.20 -9.13
CA VAL A 92 -6.34 -6.66 -8.52
C VAL A 92 -6.25 -5.15 -8.39
N LEU A 93 -7.30 -4.44 -8.77
CA LEU A 93 -7.41 -2.99 -8.66
C LEU A 93 -8.66 -2.66 -7.84
N VAL A 94 -8.49 -2.23 -6.59
CA VAL A 94 -9.58 -1.95 -5.65
C VAL A 94 -10.06 -0.51 -5.79
N ASP A 95 -11.37 -0.32 -5.90
CA ASP A 95 -12.01 1.00 -5.85
C ASP A 95 -12.22 1.42 -4.38
N VAL A 96 -11.51 2.49 -3.99
CA VAL A 96 -11.56 3.04 -2.63
C VAL A 96 -12.46 4.27 -2.49
N SER A 97 -13.15 4.69 -3.57
CA SER A 97 -14.04 5.86 -3.57
C SER A 97 -15.19 5.73 -2.55
N GLY A 98 -15.69 4.51 -2.32
CA GLY A 98 -16.69 4.18 -1.31
C GLY A 98 -16.14 4.08 0.13
N GLY A 99 -14.97 4.66 0.41
CA GLY A 99 -14.33 4.64 1.72
C GLY A 99 -14.05 3.22 2.23
N THR A 100 -14.09 3.05 3.55
CA THR A 100 -13.80 1.76 4.21
C THR A 100 -14.79 0.67 3.79
N ALA A 101 -16.07 1.01 3.63
CA ALA A 101 -17.09 0.04 3.25
C ALA A 101 -16.91 -0.46 1.80
N GLY A 102 -16.66 0.46 0.86
CA GLY A 102 -16.40 0.14 -0.55
C GLY A 102 -15.13 -0.68 -0.73
N ALA A 103 -14.02 -0.24 -0.14
CA ALA A 103 -12.75 -0.97 -0.19
C ALA A 103 -12.88 -2.38 0.41
N ALA A 104 -13.60 -2.55 1.53
CA ALA A 104 -13.84 -3.86 2.11
C ALA A 104 -14.68 -4.78 1.20
N ALA A 105 -15.66 -4.22 0.48
CA ALA A 105 -16.45 -4.98 -0.50
C ALA A 105 -15.59 -5.45 -1.69
N GLY A 106 -14.68 -4.59 -2.17
CA GLY A 106 -13.71 -4.92 -3.22
C GLY A 106 -12.76 -6.03 -2.77
N ILE A 107 -12.16 -5.89 -1.59
CA ILE A 107 -11.27 -6.91 -0.99
C ILE A 107 -12.01 -8.24 -0.79
N ALA A 108 -13.19 -8.23 -0.18
CA ALA A 108 -13.96 -9.44 0.07
C ALA A 108 -14.33 -10.18 -1.23
N THR A 109 -14.70 -9.43 -2.27
CA THR A 109 -15.02 -10.00 -3.58
C THR A 109 -13.78 -10.61 -4.23
N ALA A 110 -12.66 -9.89 -4.21
CA ALA A 110 -11.40 -10.37 -4.78
C ALA A 110 -10.94 -11.65 -4.10
N VAL A 111 -10.91 -11.65 -2.77
CA VAL A 111 -10.52 -12.81 -1.96
C VAL A 111 -11.42 -14.01 -2.24
N GLY A 112 -12.74 -13.82 -2.28
CA GLY A 112 -13.69 -14.91 -2.52
C GLY A 112 -13.66 -15.48 -3.93
N GLN A 113 -13.55 -14.64 -4.97
CA GLN A 113 -13.53 -15.10 -6.36
C GLN A 113 -12.18 -15.66 -6.80
N LEU A 114 -11.09 -15.21 -6.17
CA LEU A 114 -9.73 -15.67 -6.45
C LEU A 114 -9.25 -16.77 -5.48
N ASP A 115 -10.15 -17.30 -4.64
CA ASP A 115 -9.89 -18.38 -3.67
C ASP A 115 -8.65 -18.10 -2.79
N CYS A 116 -8.56 -16.88 -2.27
CA CYS A 116 -7.50 -16.48 -1.36
C CYS A 116 -7.93 -16.67 0.09
N ASP A 117 -7.04 -17.20 0.93
CA ASP A 117 -7.24 -17.46 2.35
C ASP A 117 -6.41 -16.53 3.26
N LEU A 118 -5.54 -15.72 2.65
CA LEU A 118 -4.68 -14.74 3.29
C LEU A 118 -4.70 -13.43 2.49
N LEU A 119 -4.84 -12.32 3.21
CA LEU A 119 -4.72 -10.95 2.71
C LEU A 119 -3.47 -10.32 3.32
N VAL A 120 -2.61 -9.72 2.49
CA VAL A 120 -1.44 -8.96 2.94
C VAL A 120 -1.54 -7.54 2.40
N CYS A 121 -1.72 -6.57 3.28
CA CYS A 121 -1.69 -5.15 2.98
C CYS A 121 -0.26 -4.65 3.14
N VAL A 122 0.32 -4.04 2.11
CA VAL A 122 1.71 -3.60 2.08
C VAL A 122 1.78 -2.09 1.82
N ASP A 123 2.38 -1.39 2.76
CA ASP A 123 2.74 0.03 2.66
C ASP A 123 4.25 0.16 2.43
N VAL A 124 4.65 1.07 1.54
CA VAL A 124 6.05 1.42 1.26
C VAL A 124 6.42 2.73 1.95
N GLY A 125 7.08 2.65 3.10
CA GLY A 125 7.51 3.83 3.84
C GLY A 125 7.19 3.72 5.32
N GLY A 126 5.91 3.75 5.67
CA GLY A 126 5.45 3.61 7.04
C GLY A 126 4.39 4.62 7.48
N ASP A 127 3.86 5.46 6.59
CA ASP A 127 2.79 6.39 6.92
C ASP A 127 1.47 5.69 7.32
N VAL A 128 1.28 4.42 6.96
CA VAL A 128 0.23 3.56 7.52
C VAL A 128 0.29 3.46 9.06
N LEU A 129 1.48 3.62 9.65
CA LEU A 129 1.70 3.59 11.11
C LEU A 129 1.68 4.98 11.76
N ALA A 130 1.36 6.02 10.99
CA ALA A 130 1.34 7.39 11.47
C ALA A 130 0.28 7.61 12.56
N ARG A 131 0.49 8.68 13.35
CA ARG A 131 -0.42 9.16 14.38
C ARG A 131 -1.10 10.47 14.00
N GLY A 132 -0.68 11.09 12.90
CA GLY A 132 -1.27 12.33 12.38
C GLY A 132 -0.52 13.60 12.77
N GLY A 133 0.50 13.50 13.64
CA GLY A 133 1.26 14.65 14.16
C GLY A 133 2.68 14.72 13.64
N GLU A 134 3.10 13.75 12.83
CA GLU A 134 4.42 13.68 12.23
C GLU A 134 4.60 14.83 11.23
N PRO A 135 5.67 15.65 11.31
CA PRO A 135 5.83 16.83 10.47
C PRO A 135 5.92 16.56 8.96
N GLY A 136 6.34 15.36 8.57
CA GLY A 136 6.49 14.95 7.17
C GLY A 136 5.24 14.28 6.58
N LEU A 137 4.24 13.95 7.41
CA LEU A 137 3.03 13.25 6.99
C LEU A 137 2.21 14.09 6.00
N ALA A 138 1.75 13.45 4.94
CA ALA A 138 1.14 14.13 3.82
C ALA A 138 0.04 13.32 3.12
N SER A 139 0.16 11.98 3.01
CA SER A 139 -0.85 11.18 2.31
C SER A 139 -1.31 9.87 2.98
N PRO A 140 -1.72 9.86 4.25
CA PRO A 140 -2.10 8.62 4.94
C PRO A 140 -3.55 8.13 4.72
N LEU A 141 -4.38 8.82 3.94
CA LEU A 141 -5.82 8.51 3.88
C LEU A 141 -6.08 7.17 3.18
N CYS A 142 -5.42 6.92 2.05
CA CYS A 142 -5.56 5.66 1.33
C CYS A 142 -5.18 4.47 2.21
N ASP A 143 -4.02 4.53 2.84
CA ASP A 143 -3.50 3.52 3.76
C ASP A 143 -4.43 3.27 4.93
N ALA A 144 -4.93 4.33 5.55
CA ALA A 144 -5.90 4.25 6.64
C ALA A 144 -7.19 3.53 6.21
N VAL A 145 -7.74 3.87 5.05
CA VAL A 145 -8.97 3.26 4.51
C VAL A 145 -8.73 1.78 4.20
N MET A 146 -7.61 1.44 3.56
CA MET A 146 -7.29 0.07 3.20
C MET A 146 -7.04 -0.82 4.43
N VAL A 147 -6.35 -0.32 5.46
CA VAL A 147 -6.20 -1.05 6.72
C VAL A 147 -7.53 -1.20 7.45
N ALA A 148 -8.37 -0.15 7.49
CA ALA A 148 -9.70 -0.24 8.07
C ALA A 148 -10.58 -1.28 7.34
N ALA A 149 -10.47 -1.34 6.01
CA ALA A 149 -11.14 -2.32 5.18
C ALA A 149 -10.65 -3.74 5.45
N ALA A 150 -9.32 -3.94 5.58
CA ALA A 150 -8.71 -5.22 5.93
C ALA A 150 -9.19 -5.73 7.30
N LEU A 151 -9.28 -4.85 8.30
CA LEU A 151 -9.83 -5.17 9.62
C LEU A 151 -11.31 -5.56 9.54
N ARG A 152 -12.09 -4.90 8.67
CA ARG A 152 -13.53 -5.19 8.48
C ARG A 152 -13.76 -6.58 7.88
N VAL A 153 -12.88 -7.06 7.00
CA VAL A 153 -12.99 -8.39 6.38
C VAL A 153 -12.27 -9.49 7.18
N ALA A 154 -11.68 -9.17 8.33
CA ALA A 154 -10.89 -10.11 9.13
C ALA A 154 -11.65 -11.36 9.61
N GLY A 155 -12.98 -11.30 9.65
CA GLY A 155 -13.83 -12.45 9.96
C GLY A 155 -13.97 -13.47 8.81
N TRP A 156 -13.53 -13.13 7.60
CA TRP A 156 -13.62 -13.96 6.40
C TRP A 156 -12.26 -14.37 5.86
N VAL A 157 -11.27 -13.49 5.97
CA VAL A 157 -9.89 -13.73 5.50
C VAL A 157 -8.92 -13.19 6.53
N LYS A 158 -7.81 -13.89 6.77
CA LYS A 158 -6.79 -13.41 7.71
C LYS A 158 -6.04 -12.22 7.09
N PRO A 159 -6.06 -11.02 7.69
CA PRO A 159 -5.25 -9.90 7.22
C PRO A 159 -3.87 -9.91 7.89
N LEU A 160 -2.85 -9.51 7.14
CA LEU A 160 -1.54 -9.12 7.63
C LEU A 160 -1.25 -7.70 7.13
N LEU A 161 -0.54 -6.92 7.94
CA LEU A 161 -0.02 -5.61 7.55
C LEU A 161 1.50 -5.72 7.43
N ALA A 162 2.07 -5.25 6.32
CA ALA A 162 3.50 -5.15 6.12
C ALA A 162 3.90 -3.71 5.81
N VAL A 163 4.98 -3.24 6.43
CA VAL A 163 5.63 -1.97 6.10
C VAL A 163 7.01 -2.29 5.56
N ILE A 164 7.24 -2.00 4.29
CA ILE A 164 8.54 -2.16 3.63
C ILE A 164 9.22 -0.81 3.49
N GLY A 165 10.53 -0.78 3.73
CA GLY A 165 11.33 0.42 3.59
C GLY A 165 10.98 1.54 4.57
N PRO A 166 11.20 1.36 5.89
CA PRO A 166 11.00 2.40 6.90
C PRO A 166 11.54 3.78 6.48
N GLY A 167 10.62 4.72 6.20
CA GLY A 167 10.89 6.10 5.80
C GLY A 167 11.29 6.31 4.33
N CYS A 168 11.16 5.31 3.47
CA CYS A 168 11.52 5.40 2.04
C CYS A 168 10.58 6.30 1.22
N ASP A 169 9.38 6.62 1.72
CA ASP A 169 8.41 7.58 1.18
C ASP A 169 8.67 9.04 1.61
N GLY A 170 9.60 9.22 2.57
CA GLY A 170 9.95 10.50 3.18
C GLY A 170 8.84 11.16 3.99
N GLU A 171 7.80 10.42 4.41
CA GLU A 171 6.71 10.97 5.25
C GLU A 171 7.02 10.81 6.73
N LEU A 172 7.45 9.60 7.12
CA LEU A 172 8.00 9.31 8.43
C LEU A 172 9.51 9.11 8.33
N THR A 173 10.21 9.44 9.40
CA THR A 173 11.61 9.02 9.56
C THR A 173 11.67 7.53 9.92
N ALA A 174 12.78 6.87 9.56
CA ALA A 174 13.01 5.48 9.99
C ALA A 174 12.91 5.31 11.51
N ALA A 175 13.34 6.32 12.28
CA ALA A 175 13.24 6.31 13.74
C ALA A 175 11.77 6.33 14.23
N GLU A 176 10.90 7.14 13.62
CA GLU A 176 9.47 7.15 13.92
C GLU A 176 8.83 5.81 13.60
N VAL A 177 9.11 5.23 12.43
CA VAL A 177 8.59 3.91 12.04
C VAL A 177 9.05 2.83 13.04
N LEU A 178 10.33 2.81 13.41
CA LEU A 178 10.85 1.85 14.40
C LEU A 178 10.23 2.04 15.79
N GLU A 179 9.90 3.26 16.18
CA GLU A 179 9.14 3.53 17.41
C GLU A 179 7.75 2.86 17.36
N ARG A 180 7.09 2.86 16.20
CA ARG A 180 5.78 2.22 15.98
C ARG A 180 5.88 0.71 15.93
N VAL A 181 6.90 0.16 15.26
CA VAL A 181 7.25 -1.26 15.34
C VAL A 181 7.40 -1.68 16.80
N ALA A 182 8.13 -0.91 17.62
CA ALA A 182 8.34 -1.24 19.03
C ALA A 182 7.04 -1.20 19.87
N ARG A 183 6.08 -0.32 19.52
CA ARG A 183 4.75 -0.28 20.17
C ARG A 183 3.92 -1.51 19.79
N LEU A 184 3.87 -1.86 18.51
CA LEU A 184 3.20 -3.07 18.01
C LEU A 184 3.82 -4.34 18.61
N ALA A 185 5.15 -4.37 18.75
CA ALA A 185 5.87 -5.46 19.41
C ALA A 185 5.48 -5.61 20.88
N ARG A 186 5.40 -4.51 21.64
CA ARG A 186 4.94 -4.54 23.04
C ARG A 186 3.51 -5.06 23.18
N ALA A 187 2.68 -4.85 22.16
CA ALA A 187 1.32 -5.37 22.11
C ALA A 187 1.23 -6.82 21.60
N GLY A 188 2.34 -7.44 21.20
CA GLY A 188 2.36 -8.79 20.64
C GLY A 188 1.87 -8.87 19.19
N ALA A 189 1.68 -7.72 18.52
CA ALA A 189 1.21 -7.65 17.14
C ALA A 189 2.34 -7.79 16.10
N TRP A 190 3.62 -7.64 16.49
CA TRP A 190 4.75 -7.80 15.57
C TRP A 190 5.08 -9.27 15.34
N LEU A 191 4.99 -9.71 14.08
CA LEU A 191 5.21 -11.10 13.66
C LEU A 191 6.64 -11.38 13.22
N GLY A 192 7.35 -10.37 12.73
CA GLY A 192 8.74 -10.50 12.32
C GLY A 192 9.18 -9.43 11.33
N ALA A 193 10.43 -9.53 10.90
CA ALA A 193 10.99 -8.70 9.85
C ALA A 193 11.75 -9.57 8.84
N TRP A 194 11.79 -9.13 7.60
CA TRP A 194 12.49 -9.78 6.51
C TRP A 194 13.25 -8.76 5.67
N GLY A 195 14.38 -9.16 5.09
CA GLY A 195 15.19 -8.30 4.23
C GLY A 195 15.12 -8.73 2.77
N LEU A 196 15.07 -7.76 1.87
CA LEU A 196 15.04 -8.02 0.43
C LEU A 196 16.29 -8.78 -0.02
N THR A 197 16.08 -9.76 -0.91
CA THR A 197 17.17 -10.45 -1.60
C THR A 197 17.64 -9.63 -2.81
N PRO A 198 18.89 -9.81 -3.28
CA PRO A 198 19.35 -9.16 -4.50
C PRO A 198 18.47 -9.44 -5.72
N GLN A 199 17.98 -10.68 -5.86
CA GLN A 199 17.10 -11.07 -6.96
C GLN A 199 15.78 -10.31 -6.96
N VAL A 200 15.17 -10.14 -5.78
CA VAL A 200 13.93 -9.38 -5.63
C VAL A 200 14.19 -7.88 -5.84
N ALA A 201 15.34 -7.36 -5.39
CA ALA A 201 15.71 -5.97 -5.63
C ALA A 201 15.87 -5.66 -7.13
N ASP A 202 16.47 -6.57 -7.91
CA ASP A 202 16.60 -6.42 -9.37
C ASP A 202 15.24 -6.51 -10.09
N GLU A 203 14.35 -7.38 -9.61
CA GLU A 203 12.97 -7.47 -10.14
C GLU A 203 12.18 -6.19 -9.85
N LEU A 204 12.27 -5.65 -8.64
CA LEU A 204 11.64 -4.37 -8.29
C LEU A 204 12.17 -3.22 -9.15
N ASP A 205 13.48 -3.14 -9.34
CA ASP A 205 14.12 -2.14 -10.21
C ASP A 205 13.56 -2.22 -11.65
N ALA A 206 13.45 -3.44 -12.19
CA ALA A 206 12.84 -3.66 -13.49
C ALA A 206 11.36 -3.25 -13.53
N ALA A 207 10.58 -3.56 -12.50
CA ALA A 207 9.19 -3.13 -12.39
C ALA A 207 9.04 -1.60 -12.36
N THR A 208 9.97 -0.87 -11.74
CA THR A 208 9.93 0.61 -11.72
C THR A 208 10.05 1.27 -13.09
N THR A 209 10.53 0.53 -14.10
CA THR A 209 10.60 1.02 -15.49
C THR A 209 9.22 1.15 -16.14
N LEU A 210 8.25 0.34 -15.69
CA LEU A 210 6.85 0.36 -16.14
C LEU A 210 5.95 1.12 -15.17
N VAL A 211 6.30 1.12 -13.88
CA VAL A 211 5.53 1.76 -12.80
C VAL A 211 6.40 2.80 -12.10
N PRO A 212 6.26 4.10 -12.43
CA PRO A 212 7.08 5.14 -11.80
C PRO A 212 6.80 5.23 -10.29
N THR A 213 7.78 4.87 -9.46
CA THR A 213 7.70 5.02 -8.00
C THR A 213 9.05 5.42 -7.40
N GLU A 214 9.08 6.54 -6.68
CA GLU A 214 10.30 7.00 -6.00
C GLU A 214 10.54 6.26 -4.68
N ALA A 215 9.47 5.86 -3.97
CA ALA A 215 9.56 5.22 -2.66
C ALA A 215 10.11 3.80 -2.78
N SER A 216 9.51 2.96 -3.63
CA SER A 216 9.99 1.59 -3.86
C SER A 216 11.40 1.57 -4.47
N LEU A 217 11.78 2.60 -5.25
CA LEU A 217 13.15 2.75 -5.71
C LEU A 217 14.13 3.01 -4.56
N GLN A 218 13.76 3.76 -3.51
CA GLN A 218 14.63 3.92 -2.33
C GLN A 218 14.83 2.58 -1.60
N VAL A 219 13.82 1.70 -1.58
CA VAL A 219 13.96 0.35 -1.03
C VAL A 219 15.02 -0.44 -1.80
N VAL A 220 14.98 -0.41 -3.14
CA VAL A 220 15.99 -1.05 -4.01
C VAL A 220 17.39 -0.50 -3.74
N ARG A 221 17.53 0.83 -3.63
CA ARG A 221 18.82 1.49 -3.33
C ARG A 221 19.37 1.05 -1.97
N CYS A 222 18.52 1.00 -0.94
CA CYS A 222 18.89 0.48 0.38
C CYS A 222 19.33 -0.99 0.31
N ALA A 223 18.61 -1.83 -0.46
CA ALA A 223 18.96 -3.25 -0.64
C ALA A 223 20.30 -3.43 -1.37
N ARG A 224 20.69 -2.49 -2.24
CA ARG A 224 22.01 -2.43 -2.90
C ARG A 224 23.11 -1.83 -2.01
N GLY A 225 22.80 -1.47 -0.77
CA GLY A 225 23.76 -0.98 0.21
C GLY A 225 24.06 0.52 0.10
N GLU A 226 23.22 1.29 -0.60
CA GLU A 226 23.34 2.75 -0.58
C GLU A 226 23.00 3.30 0.81
N VAL A 227 23.72 4.35 1.22
CA VAL A 227 23.60 4.98 2.53
C VAL A 227 23.61 6.51 2.40
N GLY A 228 23.02 7.19 3.38
CA GLY A 228 23.02 8.66 3.47
C GLY A 228 21.75 9.29 2.90
N ASP A 229 21.76 10.60 2.72
CA ASP A 229 20.55 11.34 2.34
C ASP A 229 20.24 11.21 0.85
N ALA A 230 19.01 10.84 0.55
CA ALA A 230 18.38 10.94 -0.76
C ALA A 230 17.24 11.96 -0.72
N TYR A 231 16.89 12.47 -1.89
CA TYR A 231 15.80 13.43 -2.04
C TYR A 231 14.83 12.95 -3.10
N ILE A 232 13.54 13.00 -2.77
CA ILE A 232 12.45 12.60 -3.65
C ILE A 232 11.45 13.75 -3.82
N ARG A 233 10.45 13.56 -4.68
CA ARG A 233 9.38 14.55 -4.94
C ARG A 233 9.93 15.90 -5.41
N GLY A 234 10.99 15.86 -6.22
CA GLY A 234 11.68 17.04 -6.74
C GLY A 234 12.47 17.81 -5.68
N GLY A 235 12.97 17.14 -4.64
CA GLY A 235 13.75 17.76 -3.56
C GLY A 235 12.94 18.15 -2.33
N ARG A 236 11.62 17.95 -2.33
CA ARG A 236 10.73 18.37 -1.25
C ARG A 236 10.76 17.46 -0.02
N ARG A 237 11.17 16.19 -0.20
CA ARG A 237 11.30 15.22 0.91
C ARG A 237 12.70 14.65 0.94
N ARG A 238 13.20 14.43 2.15
CA ARG A 238 14.49 13.80 2.44
C ARG A 238 14.25 12.39 2.97
N VAL A 239 14.96 11.42 2.42
CA VAL A 239 14.95 10.01 2.82
C VAL A 239 16.34 9.66 3.32
N GLU A 240 16.45 9.07 4.51
CA GLU A 240 17.70 8.53 5.01
C GLU A 240 17.87 7.08 4.52
N LEU A 241 18.78 6.87 3.57
CA LEU A 241 19.09 5.55 3.05
C LEU A 241 20.00 4.77 4.00
N GLY A 242 19.74 3.48 4.08
CA GLY A 242 20.58 2.52 4.76
C GLY A 242 19.91 1.15 4.85
N PRO A 243 20.58 0.15 5.45
CA PRO A 243 20.10 -1.23 5.46
C PRO A 243 18.69 -1.43 6.04
N LEU A 244 18.23 -0.54 6.92
CA LEU A 244 16.86 -0.56 7.44
C LEU A 244 15.82 -0.39 6.33
N GLY A 245 16.08 0.46 5.33
CA GLY A 245 15.18 0.68 4.20
C GLY A 245 15.05 -0.52 3.27
N ALA A 246 15.84 -1.58 3.46
CA ALA A 246 15.72 -2.85 2.74
C ALA A 246 14.85 -3.88 3.47
N LEU A 247 14.27 -3.52 4.63
CA LEU A 247 13.50 -4.43 5.47
C LEU A 247 12.00 -4.23 5.30
N ALA A 248 11.25 -5.32 5.42
CA ALA A 248 9.82 -5.34 5.64
C ALA A 248 9.51 -5.82 7.05
N PHE A 249 8.66 -5.09 7.78
CA PHE A 249 8.14 -5.47 9.09
C PHE A 249 6.70 -5.96 8.92
N VAL A 250 6.37 -7.11 9.48
CA VAL A 250 5.06 -7.75 9.33
C VAL A 250 4.33 -7.80 10.67
N PHE A 251 3.04 -7.47 10.65
CA PHE A 251 2.19 -7.33 11.81
C PHE A 251 0.87 -8.10 11.64
N ASP A 252 0.31 -8.53 12.77
CA ASP A 252 -1.09 -8.91 12.89
C ASP A 252 -1.90 -7.65 13.25
N PRO A 253 -2.65 -7.06 12.29
CA PRO A 253 -3.41 -5.84 12.56
C PRO A 253 -4.63 -6.10 13.46
N VAL A 254 -5.11 -7.34 13.58
CA VAL A 254 -6.23 -7.70 14.48
C VAL A 254 -5.76 -7.75 15.94
N ALA A 255 -4.51 -8.18 16.17
CA ALA A 255 -3.88 -8.14 17.49
C ALA A 255 -3.40 -6.74 17.89
N ALA A 256 -3.31 -5.80 16.95
CA ALA A 256 -2.84 -4.44 17.18
C ALA A 256 -3.89 -3.62 17.98
N PRO A 257 -3.52 -3.02 19.13
CA PRO A 257 -4.41 -2.13 19.86
C PRO A 257 -4.78 -0.90 19.02
N SER A 258 -6.00 -0.39 19.21
CA SER A 258 -6.51 0.70 18.35
C SER A 258 -5.66 1.97 18.34
N GLU A 259 -4.95 2.25 19.44
CA GLU A 259 -4.04 3.36 19.57
C GLU A 259 -2.74 3.23 18.76
N THR A 260 -2.45 2.04 18.23
CA THR A 260 -1.28 1.77 17.38
C THR A 260 -1.55 1.98 15.90
N LEU A 261 -2.82 1.93 15.47
CA LEU A 261 -3.29 2.22 14.11
C LEU A 261 -4.39 3.30 14.11
N PRO A 262 -4.17 4.48 14.73
CA PRO A 262 -5.25 5.41 15.05
C PRO A 262 -5.93 6.02 13.82
N LEU A 263 -5.22 6.13 12.69
CA LEU A 263 -5.79 6.68 11.45
C LEU A 263 -6.74 5.68 10.78
N ALA A 264 -6.40 4.39 10.74
CA ALA A 264 -7.30 3.35 10.28
C ALA A 264 -8.58 3.27 11.14
N HIS A 265 -8.42 3.36 12.47
CA HIS A 265 -9.58 3.41 13.37
C HIS A 265 -10.40 4.70 13.24
N ALA A 266 -9.78 5.81 12.83
CA ALA A 266 -10.46 7.07 12.62
C ALA A 266 -11.45 7.03 11.43
N VAL A 267 -11.18 6.20 10.42
CA VAL A 267 -11.95 6.12 9.17
C VAL A 267 -12.83 4.87 9.06
N THR A 268 -12.93 4.05 10.11
CA THR A 268 -13.66 2.76 10.06
C THR A 268 -15.14 2.89 9.65
N ALA A 269 -15.78 4.02 9.96
CA ALA A 269 -17.17 4.30 9.65
C ALA A 269 -17.38 5.04 8.32
N ALA A 270 -16.32 5.36 7.58
CA ALA A 270 -16.43 6.12 6.33
C ALA A 270 -17.07 5.28 5.22
N GLU A 271 -18.12 5.83 4.61
CA GLU A 271 -18.84 5.27 3.45
C GLU A 271 -18.48 5.98 2.14
N SER A 272 -17.60 6.98 2.20
CA SER A 272 -16.90 7.56 1.04
C SER A 272 -15.48 7.97 1.41
N ILE A 273 -14.65 8.20 0.38
CA ILE A 273 -13.28 8.68 0.60
C ILE A 273 -13.25 10.09 1.21
N GLU A 274 -14.21 10.94 0.85
CA GLU A 274 -14.38 12.28 1.42
C GLU A 274 -14.79 12.23 2.90
N GLU A 275 -15.60 11.27 3.31
CA GLU A 275 -15.92 11.05 4.72
C GLU A 275 -14.69 10.58 5.50
N GLY A 276 -13.88 9.69 4.92
CA GLY A 276 -12.59 9.28 5.49
C GLY A 276 -11.68 10.49 5.71
N ARG A 277 -11.55 11.32 4.68
CA ARG A 277 -10.80 12.58 4.74
C ARG A 277 -11.34 13.52 5.83
N ALA A 278 -12.65 13.71 5.89
CA ALA A 278 -13.29 14.55 6.90
C ALA A 278 -13.04 14.03 8.33
N ALA A 279 -13.03 12.71 8.52
CA ALA A 279 -12.75 12.08 9.81
C ALA A 279 -11.29 12.28 10.27
N LEU A 280 -10.33 12.31 9.33
CA LEU A 280 -8.94 12.68 9.61
C LEU A 280 -8.81 14.19 9.89
N ALA A 281 -9.45 15.03 9.07
CA ALA A 281 -9.45 16.47 9.24
C ALA A 281 -10.04 16.93 10.59
N ALA A 282 -11.10 16.25 11.08
CA ALA A 282 -11.69 16.50 12.39
C ALA A 282 -10.72 16.25 13.57
N ARG A 283 -9.62 15.53 13.31
CA ARG A 283 -8.52 15.27 14.26
C ARG A 283 -7.30 16.16 14.01
N GLY A 284 -7.40 17.12 13.09
CA GLY A 284 -6.32 18.03 12.72
C GLY A 284 -5.28 17.41 11.79
N ILE A 285 -5.60 16.29 11.14
CA ILE A 285 -4.70 15.57 10.24
C ILE A 285 -4.92 16.07 8.81
N TYR A 286 -3.85 16.56 8.20
CA TYR A 286 -3.81 16.88 6.78
C TYR A 286 -3.47 15.63 5.97
N THR A 287 -4.09 15.48 4.80
CA THR A 287 -3.98 14.28 3.96
C THR A 287 -4.22 14.65 2.50
N GLU A 288 -3.94 13.72 1.59
CA GLU A 288 -4.30 13.80 0.18
C GLU A 288 -5.82 13.88 -0.01
N LEU A 289 -6.27 14.61 -1.05
CA LEU A 289 -7.65 14.98 -1.40
C LEU A 289 -8.14 16.37 -0.92
#